data_AF-A0A0W8CKV4-F1
#
_entry.id   AF-A0A0W8CKV4-F1
#
_cell.length_a   1.000
_cell.length_b   1.000
_cell.length_c   1.000
_cell.angle_alpha   90.00
_cell.angle_beta   90.00
_cell.angle_gamma   90.00
#
_symmetry.space_group_name_H-M   'P 1'
#
loop_
_entity.id
_entity.type
_entity.pdbx_description
1 polymer ?
#
loop_
_entity_poly.entity_id
_entity_poly.type
_entity_poly.pdbx_seq_one_letter_code
_entity_poly.pdbx_strand_id
1 'polypeptide(L)'
;MFLKALLFIGVCIASALPSTAALIKGHDLSSVGIMEASQGAKWISTSGKTTTIESILGGGGMDTVRLRLWTSGDYNLTYTLSMAKRFSKAGYKIYVDMHFSDTWADPTKQGTPKAWDSSSITTLSAAVKSYVTSTLKSFTSAGVNIDILSLGNEVTYGMLWPTGRISNGDYSKFATLWKAARQGVTAAVAAGTKQPKVMIHIDNGWRYSSVSAFFKGFFATGTVTTSDVDVFGFSYYPFYNTGATISALTSSLTQIANTYKKPIYIAETDWPTQCTKVTLSASYPVNALGQRQWVAAVMSVLNGLPNGLGAGIFYWEPAYLTVAGLGSSCESALLFSANWANWPTTYATALSSVYMFA
;
A
#
# COMPACT_ATOMS: atom_id res chain seq x y z
N MET A 1 57.45 -51.15 3.18
CA MET A 1 56.59 -50.34 4.06
C MET A 1 55.98 -49.23 3.20
N PHE A 2 54.86 -49.51 2.52
CA PHE A 2 54.23 -48.57 1.58
C PHE A 2 53.01 -47.94 2.24
N LEU A 3 53.09 -46.63 2.51
CA LEU A 3 52.02 -45.83 3.10
C LEU A 3 51.02 -45.45 1.99
N LYS A 4 49.77 -45.90 2.12
CA LYS A 4 48.64 -45.42 1.30
C LYS A 4 48.15 -44.09 1.88
N ALA A 5 48.28 -43.01 1.11
CA ALA A 5 47.62 -41.74 1.43
C ALA A 5 46.18 -41.77 0.91
N LEU A 6 45.20 -41.71 1.83
CA LEU A 6 43.80 -41.45 1.48
C LEU A 6 43.61 -39.94 1.29
N LEU A 7 43.18 -39.53 0.10
CA LEU A 7 42.76 -38.16 -0.20
C LEU A 7 41.28 -38.01 0.17
N PHE A 8 40.97 -37.31 1.27
CA PHE A 8 39.61 -36.91 1.61
C PHE A 8 39.21 -35.68 0.78
N ILE A 9 38.30 -35.86 -0.17
CA ILE A 9 37.64 -34.76 -0.88
C ILE A 9 36.56 -34.20 0.05
N GLY A 10 36.86 -33.09 0.72
CA GLY A 10 35.87 -32.33 1.48
C GLY A 10 34.90 -31.63 0.55
N VAL A 11 33.66 -32.10 0.48
CA VAL A 11 32.57 -31.40 -0.20
C VAL A 11 32.17 -30.21 0.67
N CYS A 12 32.66 -29.02 0.33
CA CYS A 12 32.15 -27.76 0.89
C CYS A 12 30.74 -27.52 0.34
N ILE A 13 29.72 -27.93 1.10
CA ILE A 13 28.34 -27.47 0.87
C ILE A 13 28.31 -26.00 1.31
N ALA A 14 28.43 -25.08 0.35
CA ALA A 14 28.13 -23.68 0.58
C ALA A 14 26.64 -23.55 0.86
N SER A 15 26.26 -23.46 2.13
CA SER A 15 24.93 -23.02 2.54
C SER A 15 24.73 -21.59 2.08
N ALA A 16 24.02 -21.40 0.96
CA ALA A 16 23.52 -20.10 0.56
C ALA A 16 22.54 -19.63 1.65
N LEU A 17 23.00 -18.76 2.54
CA LEU A 17 22.12 -18.05 3.45
C LEU A 17 21.12 -17.28 2.58
N PRO A 18 19.80 -17.48 2.75
CA PRO A 18 18.83 -16.69 2.02
C PRO A 18 19.04 -15.22 2.39
N SER A 19 19.50 -14.43 1.42
CA SER A 19 19.53 -12.98 1.56
C SER A 19 18.10 -12.52 1.73
N THR A 20 17.74 -12.06 2.93
CA THR A 20 16.48 -11.34 3.16
C THR A 20 16.45 -10.15 2.20
N ALA A 21 15.49 -10.12 1.28
CA ALA A 21 15.32 -8.97 0.40
C ALA A 21 15.05 -7.72 1.25
N ALA A 22 15.69 -6.60 0.93
CA ALA A 22 15.45 -5.34 1.63
C ALA A 22 13.97 -4.93 1.48
N LEU A 23 13.39 -4.36 2.54
CA LEU A 23 12.02 -3.82 2.51
C LEU A 23 11.90 -2.73 1.45
N ILE A 24 10.80 -2.77 0.70
CA ILE A 24 10.31 -1.64 -0.08
C ILE A 24 9.84 -0.55 0.89
N LYS A 25 10.22 0.70 0.62
CA LYS A 25 9.96 1.83 1.51
C LYS A 25 9.29 2.94 0.72
N GLY A 26 8.04 3.23 1.05
CA GLY A 26 7.23 4.12 0.23
C GLY A 26 6.39 5.11 1.00
N HIS A 27 5.84 6.04 0.24
CA HIS A 27 4.79 6.95 0.67
C HIS A 27 3.62 6.89 -0.34
N ASP A 28 2.39 7.06 0.14
CA ASP A 28 1.27 7.42 -0.74
C ASP A 28 1.35 8.92 -1.04
N LEU A 29 1.56 9.28 -2.29
CA LEU A 29 1.75 10.68 -2.73
C LEU A 29 0.67 11.12 -3.71
N SER A 30 -0.53 10.55 -3.61
CA SER A 30 -1.57 10.79 -4.59
C SER A 30 -2.08 12.24 -4.54
N SER A 31 -2.13 12.88 -3.37
CA SER A 31 -2.59 14.28 -3.23
C SER A 31 -1.60 15.33 -3.75
N VAL A 32 -0.33 14.96 -3.95
CA VAL A 32 0.77 15.90 -4.20
C VAL A 32 0.51 16.81 -5.39
N GLY A 33 0.07 16.26 -6.53
CA GLY A 33 -0.21 17.04 -7.73
C GLY A 33 -1.33 18.06 -7.51
N ILE A 34 -2.35 17.70 -6.74
CA ILE A 34 -3.44 18.61 -6.35
C ILE A 34 -2.93 19.69 -5.39
N MET A 35 -2.08 19.35 -4.42
CA MET A 35 -1.48 20.34 -3.51
C MET A 35 -0.62 21.36 -4.27
N GLU A 36 0.15 20.91 -5.24
CA GLU A 36 0.97 21.81 -6.07
C GLU A 36 0.11 22.68 -7.01
N ALA A 37 -0.87 22.09 -7.69
CA ALA A 37 -1.66 22.79 -8.71
C ALA A 37 -2.74 23.70 -8.09
N SER A 38 -3.44 23.24 -7.06
CA SER A 38 -4.61 23.93 -6.50
C SER A 38 -4.30 24.72 -5.23
N GLN A 39 -3.25 24.33 -4.49
CA GLN A 39 -2.85 24.99 -3.24
C GLN A 39 -1.52 25.74 -3.35
N GLY A 40 -0.88 25.72 -4.53
CA GLY A 40 0.40 26.37 -4.80
C GLY A 40 1.54 25.90 -3.90
N ALA A 41 1.52 24.63 -3.50
CA ALA A 41 2.51 24.06 -2.60
C ALA A 41 3.93 24.20 -3.16
N LYS A 42 4.82 24.77 -2.34
CA LYS A 42 6.27 24.81 -2.52
C LYS A 42 6.92 24.00 -1.41
N TRP A 43 7.62 22.93 -1.79
CA TRP A 43 8.24 22.02 -0.84
C TRP A 43 9.60 22.54 -0.38
N ILE A 44 9.77 22.65 0.93
CA ILE A 44 10.99 23.15 1.57
C ILE A 44 11.61 21.98 2.35
N SER A 45 12.88 21.67 2.08
CA SER A 45 13.62 20.64 2.81
C SER A 45 13.84 21.03 4.27
N THR A 46 14.28 20.07 5.09
CA THR A 46 14.71 20.30 6.48
C THR A 46 15.87 21.29 6.59
N SER A 47 16.65 21.49 5.53
CA SER A 47 17.73 22.47 5.44
C SER A 47 17.26 23.84 4.92
N GLY A 48 15.96 24.06 4.73
CA GLY A 48 15.39 25.32 4.25
C GLY A 48 15.45 25.54 2.74
N LYS A 49 15.80 24.52 1.94
CA LYS A 49 15.93 24.65 0.48
C LYS A 49 14.61 24.30 -0.21
N THR A 50 14.13 25.16 -1.10
CA THR A 50 13.05 24.82 -2.02
C THR A 50 13.49 23.75 -3.01
N THR A 51 12.77 22.63 -3.04
CA THR A 51 13.07 21.49 -3.93
C THR A 51 11.77 20.72 -4.24
N THR A 52 11.88 19.51 -4.80
CA THR A 52 10.73 18.65 -5.08
C THR A 52 10.48 17.70 -3.92
N ILE A 53 9.23 17.29 -3.73
CA ILE A 53 8.85 16.33 -2.68
C ILE A 53 9.51 14.96 -2.89
N GLU A 54 9.72 14.56 -4.15
CA GLU A 54 10.52 13.38 -4.50
C GLU A 54 11.92 13.47 -3.89
N SER A 55 12.58 14.61 -4.05
CA SER A 55 13.95 14.78 -3.57
C SER A 55 14.02 14.73 -2.05
N ILE A 56 13.01 15.29 -1.36
CA ILE A 56 12.92 15.29 0.10
C ILE A 56 12.71 13.86 0.63
N LEU A 57 11.69 13.16 0.14
CA LEU A 57 11.33 11.83 0.62
C LEU A 57 12.30 10.75 0.12
N GLY A 58 12.86 10.91 -1.08
CA GLY A 58 13.93 10.07 -1.63
C GLY A 58 15.22 10.19 -0.82
N GLY A 59 15.63 11.41 -0.45
CA GLY A 59 16.72 11.62 0.52
C GLY A 59 16.41 11.04 1.90
N GLY A 60 15.13 10.81 2.19
CA GLY A 60 14.61 10.10 3.34
C GLY A 60 14.65 8.58 3.29
N GLY A 61 14.99 8.00 2.13
CA GLY A 61 15.06 6.55 1.89
C GLY A 61 13.85 5.95 1.15
N MET A 62 12.93 6.77 0.65
CA MET A 62 11.82 6.32 -0.22
C MET A 62 12.35 5.73 -1.53
N ASP A 63 11.83 4.57 -1.96
CA ASP A 63 12.13 3.94 -3.25
C ASP A 63 10.89 3.64 -4.11
N THR A 64 9.70 3.75 -3.52
CA THR A 64 8.43 3.40 -4.17
C THR A 64 7.34 4.42 -3.82
N VAL A 65 6.50 4.77 -4.80
CA VAL A 65 5.34 5.65 -4.59
C VAL A 65 4.06 4.87 -4.77
N ARG A 66 3.17 4.95 -3.77
CA ARG A 66 1.78 4.50 -3.87
C ARG A 66 0.90 5.61 -4.43
N LEU A 67 0.05 5.25 -5.38
CA LEU A 67 -0.92 6.14 -6.00
C LEU A 67 -2.30 5.49 -6.03
N ARG A 68 -3.28 6.12 -5.39
CA ARG A 68 -4.68 5.71 -5.53
C ARG A 68 -5.24 6.07 -6.90
N LEU A 69 -6.14 5.21 -7.37
CA LEU A 69 -6.80 5.32 -8.64
C LEU A 69 -8.31 5.16 -8.45
N TRP A 70 -9.03 6.25 -8.71
CA TRP A 70 -10.49 6.27 -8.79
C TRP A 70 -10.94 6.09 -10.24
N THR A 71 -12.19 5.67 -10.42
CA THR A 71 -12.77 5.48 -11.77
C THR A 71 -13.16 6.80 -12.43
N SER A 72 -13.40 7.85 -11.65
CA SER A 72 -13.71 9.19 -12.13
C SER A 72 -13.36 10.26 -11.07
N GLY A 73 -13.57 11.54 -11.40
CA GLY A 73 -13.27 12.65 -10.49
C GLY A 73 -11.77 12.90 -10.30
N ASP A 74 -11.39 13.35 -9.10
CA ASP A 74 -10.00 13.42 -8.68
C ASP A 74 -9.36 12.03 -8.65
N TYR A 75 -8.04 11.95 -8.81
CA TYR A 75 -7.30 10.68 -8.80
C TYR A 75 -7.74 9.68 -9.88
N ASN A 76 -8.39 10.14 -10.95
CA ASN A 76 -8.73 9.31 -12.11
C ASN A 76 -7.48 8.87 -12.90
N LEU A 77 -7.66 8.01 -13.91
CA LEU A 77 -6.56 7.47 -14.72
C LEU A 77 -5.66 8.55 -15.33
N THR A 78 -6.23 9.64 -15.86
CA THR A 78 -5.44 10.71 -16.47
C THR A 78 -4.52 11.36 -15.44
N TYR A 79 -5.05 11.69 -14.26
CA TYR A 79 -4.29 12.27 -13.16
C TYR A 79 -3.23 11.29 -12.65
N THR A 80 -3.63 10.07 -12.30
CA THR A 80 -2.75 9.08 -11.69
C THR A 80 -1.64 8.65 -12.66
N LEU A 81 -1.92 8.55 -13.96
CA LEU A 81 -0.91 8.24 -14.97
C LEU A 81 0.10 9.39 -15.14
N SER A 82 -0.33 10.65 -15.03
CA SER A 82 0.55 11.82 -15.00
C SER A 82 1.52 11.76 -13.80
N MET A 83 0.99 11.49 -12.60
CA MET A 83 1.81 11.34 -11.41
C MET A 83 2.78 10.15 -11.52
N ALA A 84 2.30 9.00 -12.00
CA ALA A 84 3.14 7.81 -12.17
C ALA A 84 4.27 8.04 -13.18
N LYS A 85 4.03 8.76 -14.29
CA LYS A 85 5.10 9.18 -15.23
C LYS A 85 6.15 10.04 -14.55
N ARG A 86 5.72 11.01 -13.73
CA ARG A 86 6.62 11.90 -12.98
C ARG A 86 7.54 11.11 -12.05
N PHE A 87 6.96 10.24 -11.21
CA PHE A 87 7.75 9.46 -10.25
C PHE A 87 8.61 8.39 -10.93
N SER A 88 8.09 7.71 -11.97
CA SER A 88 8.86 6.74 -12.76
C SER A 88 10.08 7.39 -13.43
N LYS A 89 9.92 8.59 -14.01
CA LYS A 89 11.03 9.37 -14.59
C LYS A 89 12.09 9.74 -13.55
N ALA A 90 11.69 9.93 -12.30
CA ALA A 90 12.59 10.19 -11.18
C ALA A 90 13.21 8.90 -10.58
N GLY A 91 12.91 7.73 -11.13
CA GLY A 91 13.51 6.45 -10.75
C GLY A 91 12.77 5.68 -9.65
N TYR A 92 11.57 6.12 -9.24
CA TYR A 92 10.78 5.42 -8.23
C TYR A 92 9.97 4.27 -8.83
N LYS A 93 9.84 3.19 -8.06
CA LYS A 93 8.89 2.12 -8.34
C LYS A 93 7.46 2.60 -8.16
N ILE A 94 6.51 2.04 -8.89
CA ILE A 94 5.11 2.45 -8.87
C ILE A 94 4.24 1.37 -8.24
N TYR A 95 3.57 1.73 -7.15
CA TYR A 95 2.42 1.03 -6.59
C TYR A 95 1.15 1.75 -7.08
N VAL A 96 0.23 1.04 -7.73
CA VAL A 96 -1.11 1.55 -8.04
C VAL A 96 -2.16 0.88 -7.16
N ASP A 97 -2.99 1.68 -6.50
CA ASP A 97 -4.12 1.23 -5.70
C ASP A 97 -5.46 1.44 -6.41
N MET A 98 -6.06 0.37 -6.94
CA MET A 98 -7.34 0.47 -7.64
C MET A 98 -8.49 0.43 -6.65
N HIS A 99 -9.10 1.58 -6.36
CA HIS A 99 -10.22 1.67 -5.42
C HIS A 99 -11.50 0.98 -5.94
N PHE A 100 -11.64 0.83 -7.26
CA PHE A 100 -12.88 0.38 -7.89
C PHE A 100 -14.12 1.18 -7.44
N SER A 101 -13.94 2.50 -7.26
CA SER A 101 -14.99 3.44 -6.92
C SER A 101 -14.68 4.81 -7.53
N ASP A 102 -15.71 5.65 -7.67
CA ASP A 102 -15.57 7.05 -8.10
C ASP A 102 -15.03 7.96 -6.97
N THR A 103 -14.86 7.41 -5.77
CA THR A 103 -14.39 8.13 -4.59
C THR A 103 -13.67 7.18 -3.62
N TRP A 104 -13.50 7.59 -2.37
CA TRP A 104 -12.95 6.77 -1.29
C TRP A 104 -13.64 5.42 -1.20
N ALA A 105 -12.83 4.36 -1.23
CA ALA A 105 -13.22 2.99 -0.97
C ALA A 105 -12.51 2.56 0.32
N ASP A 106 -13.26 2.15 1.32
CA ASP A 106 -12.81 1.81 2.67
C ASP A 106 -13.75 0.74 3.27
N PRO A 107 -13.50 0.20 4.47
CA PRO A 107 -14.34 -0.83 5.09
C PRO A 107 -15.80 -0.41 5.34
N THR A 108 -16.12 0.88 5.24
CA THR A 108 -17.46 1.45 5.42
C THR A 108 -18.10 1.92 4.12
N LYS A 109 -17.34 2.04 3.03
CA LYS A 109 -17.78 2.56 1.72
C LYS A 109 -17.09 1.80 0.59
N GLN A 110 -17.85 1.15 -0.28
CA GLN A 110 -17.30 0.47 -1.46
C GLN A 110 -18.23 0.68 -2.66
N GLY A 111 -18.71 1.90 -2.85
CA GLY A 111 -19.75 2.20 -3.85
C GLY A 111 -19.32 1.84 -5.27
N THR A 112 -20.15 1.08 -5.97
CA THR A 112 -19.94 0.76 -7.39
C THR A 112 -19.88 2.04 -8.22
N PRO A 113 -18.89 2.19 -9.14
CA PRO A 113 -18.80 3.34 -10.03
C PRO A 113 -20.11 3.57 -10.77
N LYS A 114 -20.56 4.83 -10.86
CA LYS A 114 -21.85 5.19 -11.45
C LYS A 114 -21.98 4.76 -12.91
N ALA A 115 -20.86 4.75 -13.63
CA ALA A 115 -20.81 4.39 -15.05
C ALA A 115 -20.88 2.88 -15.31
N TRP A 116 -20.79 2.04 -14.27
CA TRP A 116 -20.75 0.59 -14.43
C TRP A 116 -22.14 -0.02 -14.28
N ASP A 117 -22.52 -0.84 -15.26
CA ASP A 117 -23.76 -1.62 -15.17
C ASP A 117 -23.59 -2.75 -14.15
N SER A 118 -24.31 -2.61 -13.02
CA SER A 118 -24.35 -3.58 -11.93
C SER A 118 -25.62 -4.44 -11.95
N SER A 119 -26.35 -4.51 -13.07
CA SER A 119 -27.58 -5.30 -13.24
C SER A 119 -27.39 -6.79 -12.96
N SER A 120 -26.19 -7.31 -13.22
CA SER A 120 -25.81 -8.68 -12.89
C SER A 120 -24.34 -8.78 -12.49
N ILE A 121 -24.01 -9.82 -11.71
CA ILE A 121 -22.61 -10.14 -11.36
C ILE A 121 -21.75 -10.37 -12.61
N THR A 122 -22.32 -10.96 -13.66
CA THR A 122 -21.63 -11.25 -14.92
C THR A 122 -21.27 -9.96 -15.65
N THR A 123 -22.24 -9.04 -15.79
CA THR A 123 -22.01 -7.73 -16.43
C THR A 123 -20.97 -6.92 -15.66
N LEU A 124 -21.10 -6.86 -14.33
CA LEU A 124 -20.17 -6.13 -13.48
C LEU A 124 -18.76 -6.73 -13.54
N SER A 125 -18.64 -8.06 -13.55
CA SER A 125 -17.35 -8.75 -13.70
C SER A 125 -16.68 -8.43 -15.04
N ALA A 126 -17.45 -8.35 -16.12
CA ALA A 126 -16.93 -7.94 -17.43
C ALA A 126 -16.42 -6.49 -17.41
N ALA A 127 -17.15 -5.57 -16.75
CA ALA A 127 -16.73 -4.19 -16.57
C ALA A 127 -15.41 -4.10 -15.76
N VAL A 128 -15.32 -4.81 -14.64
CA VAL A 128 -14.10 -4.89 -13.82
C VAL A 128 -12.91 -5.39 -14.63
N LYS A 129 -13.06 -6.52 -15.32
CA LYS A 129 -12.00 -7.11 -16.16
C LYS A 129 -11.55 -6.12 -17.24
N SER A 130 -12.50 -5.49 -17.92
CA SER A 130 -12.22 -4.50 -18.97
C SER A 130 -11.47 -3.29 -18.44
N TYR A 131 -11.91 -2.75 -17.29
CA TYR A 131 -11.28 -1.60 -16.64
C TYR A 131 -9.83 -1.88 -16.21
N VAL A 132 -9.58 -3.03 -15.56
CA VAL A 132 -8.21 -3.42 -15.20
C VAL A 132 -7.34 -3.59 -16.45
N THR A 133 -7.86 -4.28 -17.47
CA THR A 133 -7.11 -4.51 -18.72
C THR A 133 -6.72 -3.19 -19.39
N SER A 134 -7.68 -2.28 -19.58
CA SER A 134 -7.45 -1.01 -20.29
C SER A 134 -6.59 -0.04 -19.49
N THR A 135 -6.74 -0.02 -18.16
CA THR A 135 -5.89 0.76 -17.26
C THR A 135 -4.43 0.34 -17.39
N LEU A 136 -4.14 -0.95 -17.23
CA LEU A 136 -2.76 -1.46 -17.28
C LEU A 136 -2.11 -1.26 -18.67
N LYS A 137 -2.89 -1.41 -19.74
CA LYS A 137 -2.44 -1.08 -21.09
C LYS A 137 -2.12 0.41 -21.24
N SER A 138 -2.91 1.30 -20.62
CA SER A 138 -2.62 2.74 -20.62
C SER A 138 -1.30 3.07 -19.94
N PHE A 139 -0.98 2.42 -18.81
CA PHE A 139 0.33 2.54 -18.15
C PHE A 139 1.47 2.04 -19.03
N THR A 140 1.28 0.88 -19.67
CA THR A 140 2.27 0.30 -20.59
C THR A 140 2.55 1.22 -21.77
N SER A 141 1.51 1.72 -22.45
CA SER A 141 1.63 2.67 -23.57
C SER A 141 2.27 4.00 -23.17
N ALA A 142 2.17 4.37 -21.90
CA ALA A 142 2.80 5.53 -21.33
C ALA A 142 4.28 5.32 -20.93
N GLY A 143 4.82 4.10 -21.11
CA GLY A 143 6.18 3.75 -20.71
C GLY A 143 6.35 3.64 -19.19
N VAL A 144 5.27 3.41 -18.44
CA VAL A 144 5.31 3.27 -16.98
C VAL A 144 5.05 1.82 -16.60
N ASN A 145 6.00 1.21 -15.91
CA ASN A 145 5.81 -0.09 -15.29
C ASN A 145 5.13 0.07 -13.93
N ILE A 146 4.16 -0.78 -13.66
CA ILE A 146 3.57 -0.92 -12.31
C ILE A 146 4.31 -2.08 -11.63
N ASP A 147 4.88 -1.83 -10.46
CA ASP A 147 5.61 -2.82 -9.67
C ASP A 147 4.67 -3.56 -8.70
N ILE A 148 3.71 -2.83 -8.11
CA ILE A 148 2.70 -3.37 -7.20
C ILE A 148 1.32 -2.86 -7.63
N LEU A 149 0.33 -3.74 -7.63
CA LEU A 149 -1.05 -3.41 -7.98
C LEU A 149 -1.99 -4.01 -6.93
N SER A 150 -2.68 -3.20 -6.12
CA SER A 150 -3.81 -3.69 -5.34
C SER A 150 -5.08 -3.70 -6.18
N LEU A 151 -5.76 -4.84 -6.17
CA LEU A 151 -7.09 -4.99 -6.74
C LEU A 151 -8.11 -4.77 -5.62
N GLY A 152 -8.49 -3.51 -5.44
CA GLY A 152 -9.33 -3.03 -4.35
C GLY A 152 -8.52 -2.43 -3.20
N ASN A 153 -9.07 -1.39 -2.56
CA ASN A 153 -8.54 -0.80 -1.32
C ASN A 153 -9.37 -1.29 -0.12
N GLU A 154 -8.69 -1.77 0.93
CA GLU A 154 -9.29 -2.22 2.20
C GLU A 154 -10.59 -3.05 2.04
N VAL A 155 -10.52 -4.11 1.24
CA VAL A 155 -11.70 -4.90 0.80
C VAL A 155 -12.19 -5.90 1.85
N THR A 156 -11.99 -5.64 3.13
CA THR A 156 -12.31 -6.55 4.26
C THR A 156 -13.77 -6.98 4.27
N TYR A 157 -14.66 -6.10 3.81
CA TYR A 157 -16.10 -6.37 3.68
C TYR A 157 -16.55 -6.43 2.20
N GLY A 158 -15.61 -6.72 1.30
CA GLY A 158 -15.81 -6.83 -0.14
C GLY A 158 -15.57 -5.52 -0.88
N MET A 159 -15.99 -5.46 -2.15
CA MET A 159 -15.88 -4.28 -3.02
C MET A 159 -17.13 -4.16 -3.91
N LEU A 160 -17.34 -3.01 -4.58
CA LEU A 160 -18.43 -2.81 -5.53
C LEU A 160 -19.82 -3.16 -4.95
N TRP A 161 -20.16 -2.51 -3.84
CA TRP A 161 -21.40 -2.72 -3.13
C TRP A 161 -22.62 -2.20 -3.92
N PRO A 162 -23.79 -2.85 -3.78
CA PRO A 162 -24.04 -3.99 -2.89
C PRO A 162 -23.60 -5.35 -3.44
N THR A 163 -23.29 -5.45 -4.74
CA THR A 163 -23.07 -6.72 -5.44
C THR A 163 -21.94 -7.55 -4.85
N GLY A 164 -20.77 -6.95 -4.62
CA GLY A 164 -19.60 -7.64 -4.07
C GLY A 164 -19.42 -7.49 -2.57
N ARG A 165 -20.47 -7.08 -1.82
CA ARG A 165 -20.40 -6.99 -0.36
C ARG A 165 -20.30 -8.39 0.25
N ILE A 166 -19.37 -8.57 1.19
CA ILE A 166 -19.30 -9.78 2.01
C ILE A 166 -20.32 -9.63 3.14
N SER A 167 -21.29 -10.54 3.21
CA SER A 167 -22.33 -10.54 4.23
C SER A 167 -22.59 -11.96 4.71
N ASN A 168 -22.77 -12.15 6.01
CA ASN A 168 -23.05 -13.46 6.62
C ASN A 168 -22.03 -14.55 6.25
N GLY A 169 -20.77 -14.16 6.01
CA GLY A 169 -19.70 -15.08 5.62
C GLY A 169 -19.77 -15.58 4.17
N ASP A 170 -20.62 -15.00 3.31
CA ASP A 170 -20.63 -15.31 1.89
C ASP A 170 -19.60 -14.43 1.14
N TYR A 171 -18.57 -15.08 0.61
CA TYR A 171 -17.49 -14.46 -0.17
C TYR A 171 -17.67 -14.65 -1.68
N SER A 172 -18.68 -15.40 -2.14
CA SER A 172 -18.78 -15.88 -3.53
C SER A 172 -18.78 -14.77 -4.58
N LYS A 173 -19.62 -13.74 -4.38
CA LYS A 173 -19.71 -12.60 -5.30
C LYS A 173 -18.46 -11.73 -5.27
N PHE A 174 -17.91 -11.49 -4.08
CA PHE A 174 -16.63 -10.79 -3.93
C PHE A 174 -15.50 -11.53 -4.65
N ALA A 175 -15.37 -12.83 -4.43
CA ALA A 175 -14.37 -13.68 -5.09
C ALA A 175 -14.53 -13.69 -6.61
N THR A 176 -15.76 -13.69 -7.12
CA THR A 176 -16.05 -13.60 -8.56
C THR A 176 -15.53 -12.28 -9.14
N LEU A 177 -15.82 -11.15 -8.50
CA LEU A 177 -15.38 -9.83 -8.96
C LEU A 177 -13.85 -9.67 -8.86
N TRP A 178 -13.26 -10.13 -7.76
CA TRP A 178 -11.80 -10.07 -7.58
C TRP A 178 -11.09 -10.96 -8.61
N LYS A 179 -11.62 -12.16 -8.89
CA LYS A 179 -11.12 -13.03 -9.95
C LYS A 179 -11.21 -12.37 -11.33
N ALA A 180 -12.30 -11.66 -11.62
CA ALA A 180 -12.44 -10.90 -12.86
C ALA A 180 -11.39 -9.78 -12.98
N ALA A 181 -11.10 -9.09 -11.88
CA ALA A 181 -10.01 -8.11 -11.82
C ALA A 181 -8.65 -8.77 -12.12
N ARG A 182 -8.35 -9.92 -11.49
CA ARG A 182 -7.11 -10.68 -11.73
C ARG A 182 -7.00 -11.15 -13.19
N GLN A 183 -8.10 -11.60 -13.79
CA GLN A 183 -8.15 -11.94 -15.21
C GLN A 183 -7.88 -10.74 -16.12
N GLY A 184 -8.26 -9.53 -15.70
CA GLY A 184 -7.92 -8.30 -16.41
C GLY A 184 -6.41 -8.04 -16.42
N VAL A 185 -5.73 -8.33 -15.32
CA VAL A 185 -4.26 -8.29 -15.25
C VAL A 185 -3.65 -9.31 -16.20
N THR A 186 -4.11 -10.57 -16.17
CA THR A 186 -3.64 -11.62 -17.08
C THR A 186 -3.80 -11.21 -18.55
N ALA A 187 -4.93 -10.61 -18.91
CA ALA A 187 -5.18 -10.14 -20.27
C ALA A 187 -4.25 -9.00 -20.70
N ALA A 188 -3.98 -8.04 -19.81
CA ALA A 188 -3.02 -6.96 -20.08
C ALA A 188 -1.60 -7.52 -20.26
N VAL A 189 -1.18 -8.46 -19.40
CA VAL A 189 0.14 -9.10 -19.48
C VAL A 189 0.31 -9.90 -20.78
N ALA A 190 -0.72 -10.65 -21.18
CA ALA A 190 -0.74 -11.32 -22.48
C ALA A 190 -0.65 -10.34 -23.67
N ALA A 191 -1.05 -9.08 -23.46
CA ALA A 191 -0.96 -8.00 -24.43
C ALA A 191 0.31 -7.14 -24.31
N GLY A 192 1.32 -7.58 -23.54
CA GLY A 192 2.63 -6.93 -23.43
C GLY A 192 2.84 -6.05 -22.19
N THR A 193 1.88 -5.95 -21.28
CA THR A 193 2.11 -5.30 -19.98
C THR A 193 3.09 -6.13 -19.14
N LYS A 194 4.08 -5.48 -18.51
CA LYS A 194 4.92 -6.13 -17.49
C LYS A 194 4.06 -6.58 -16.31
N GLN A 195 4.16 -7.85 -15.91
CA GLN A 195 3.40 -8.40 -14.77
C GLN A 195 3.75 -7.64 -13.47
N PRO A 196 2.78 -6.96 -12.82
CA PRO A 196 2.97 -6.40 -11.49
C PRO A 196 2.84 -7.49 -10.41
N LYS A 197 3.32 -7.23 -9.19
CA LYS A 197 2.91 -8.00 -8.02
C LYS A 197 1.46 -7.64 -7.68
N VAL A 198 0.55 -8.60 -7.78
CA VAL A 198 -0.85 -8.38 -7.45
C VAL A 198 -1.12 -8.59 -5.97
N MET A 199 -1.61 -7.53 -5.35
CA MET A 199 -1.92 -7.43 -3.94
C MET A 199 -3.43 -7.57 -3.72
N ILE A 200 -3.78 -8.25 -2.64
CA ILE A 200 -5.07 -8.07 -1.96
C ILE A 200 -4.80 -7.30 -0.66
N HIS A 201 -5.54 -6.23 -0.45
CA HIS A 201 -5.32 -5.28 0.66
C HIS A 201 -6.56 -5.22 1.55
N ILE A 202 -6.37 -5.48 2.85
CA ILE A 202 -7.42 -5.39 3.86
C ILE A 202 -6.98 -4.49 5.03
N ASP A 203 -7.93 -3.94 5.76
CA ASP A 203 -7.67 -3.11 6.93
C ASP A 203 -7.27 -3.94 8.17
N ASN A 204 -6.91 -3.25 9.26
CA ASN A 204 -6.71 -3.85 10.58
C ASN A 204 -5.75 -5.06 10.60
N GLY A 205 -4.58 -4.95 9.97
CA GLY A 205 -3.58 -6.04 9.89
C GLY A 205 -3.16 -6.63 11.24
N TRP A 206 -3.33 -5.87 12.32
CA TRP A 206 -3.07 -6.28 13.70
C TRP A 206 -4.08 -7.28 14.27
N ARG A 207 -5.29 -7.34 13.71
CA ARG A 207 -6.40 -8.13 14.24
C ARG A 207 -6.47 -9.50 13.57
N TYR A 208 -5.69 -10.44 14.09
CA TYR A 208 -5.56 -11.79 13.53
C TYR A 208 -6.90 -12.48 13.24
N SER A 209 -7.89 -12.36 14.13
CA SER A 209 -9.19 -13.01 13.94
C SER A 209 -9.91 -12.53 12.68
N SER A 210 -9.92 -11.22 12.41
CA SER A 210 -10.49 -10.63 11.21
C SER A 210 -9.69 -11.02 9.97
N VAL A 211 -8.35 -10.88 10.03
CA VAL A 211 -7.47 -11.22 8.91
C VAL A 211 -7.56 -12.69 8.53
N SER A 212 -7.52 -13.60 9.52
CA SER A 212 -7.65 -15.03 9.28
C SER A 212 -9.03 -15.39 8.74
N ALA A 213 -10.10 -14.79 9.23
CA ALA A 213 -11.45 -15.07 8.76
C ALA A 213 -11.62 -14.66 7.30
N PHE A 214 -11.11 -13.48 6.93
CA PHE A 214 -11.14 -12.98 5.55
C PHE A 214 -10.48 -13.96 4.58
N PHE A 215 -9.20 -14.30 4.80
CA PHE A 215 -8.48 -15.16 3.86
C PHE A 215 -9.03 -16.59 3.82
N LYS A 216 -9.44 -17.15 4.97
CA LYS A 216 -10.08 -18.48 5.00
C LYS A 216 -11.37 -18.48 4.19
N GLY A 217 -12.26 -17.51 4.42
CA GLY A 217 -13.53 -17.41 3.69
C GLY A 217 -13.32 -17.15 2.20
N PHE A 218 -12.42 -16.24 1.86
CA PHE A 218 -12.10 -15.88 0.48
C PHE A 218 -11.58 -17.07 -0.33
N PHE A 219 -10.59 -17.81 0.19
CA PHE A 219 -10.02 -18.97 -0.50
C PHE A 219 -10.91 -20.21 -0.43
N ALA A 220 -11.75 -20.36 0.60
CA ALA A 220 -12.71 -21.47 0.69
C ALA A 220 -13.77 -21.44 -0.44
N THR A 221 -13.95 -20.30 -1.11
CA THR A 221 -14.83 -20.23 -2.30
C THR A 221 -14.35 -21.11 -3.46
N GLY A 222 -13.05 -21.40 -3.56
CA GLY A 222 -12.44 -22.07 -4.71
C GLY A 222 -12.32 -21.21 -5.97
N THR A 223 -12.99 -20.06 -6.05
CA THR A 223 -12.97 -19.13 -7.19
C THR A 223 -11.64 -18.38 -7.28
N VAL A 224 -11.11 -17.97 -6.13
CA VAL A 224 -9.78 -17.38 -5.99
C VAL A 224 -8.94 -18.32 -5.15
N THR A 225 -7.71 -18.56 -5.62
CA THR A 225 -6.75 -19.44 -4.97
C THR A 225 -5.57 -18.63 -4.43
N THR A 226 -4.78 -19.21 -3.53
CA THR A 226 -3.56 -18.56 -3.04
C THR A 226 -2.55 -18.26 -4.14
N SER A 227 -2.58 -18.98 -5.27
CA SER A 227 -1.73 -18.70 -6.45
C SER A 227 -2.19 -17.49 -7.26
N ASP A 228 -3.43 -17.03 -7.10
CA ASP A 228 -3.92 -15.83 -7.79
C ASP A 228 -3.43 -14.52 -7.14
N VAL A 229 -2.93 -14.60 -5.91
CA VAL A 229 -2.46 -13.45 -5.11
C VAL A 229 -0.95 -13.54 -4.94
N ASP A 230 -0.22 -12.51 -5.36
CA ASP A 230 1.24 -12.51 -5.25
C ASP A 230 1.68 -12.06 -3.85
N VAL A 231 1.00 -11.06 -3.28
CA VAL A 231 1.39 -10.42 -2.01
C VAL A 231 0.16 -10.00 -1.20
N PHE A 232 0.32 -9.87 0.13
CA PHE A 232 -0.72 -9.35 1.01
C PHE A 232 -0.39 -7.95 1.49
N GLY A 233 -1.38 -7.06 1.49
CA GLY A 233 -1.29 -5.71 2.02
C GLY A 233 -2.19 -5.52 3.23
N PHE A 234 -1.71 -4.78 4.23
CA PHE A 234 -2.48 -4.46 5.40
C PHE A 234 -2.37 -2.98 5.78
N SER A 235 -3.48 -2.38 6.19
CA SER A 235 -3.45 -1.10 6.89
C SER A 235 -3.18 -1.30 8.37
N TYR A 236 -2.39 -0.41 8.96
CA TYR A 236 -2.04 -0.44 10.37
C TYR A 236 -1.88 0.96 10.95
N TYR A 237 -2.84 1.36 11.78
CA TYR A 237 -2.92 2.71 12.35
C TYR A 237 -3.04 2.68 13.88
N PRO A 238 -2.40 3.63 14.59
CA PRO A 238 -2.37 3.64 16.05
C PRO A 238 -3.59 4.31 16.71
N PHE A 239 -4.46 4.96 15.93
CA PHE A 239 -5.49 5.89 16.44
C PHE A 239 -6.94 5.47 16.18
N TYR A 240 -7.19 4.29 15.61
CA TYR A 240 -8.56 3.76 15.43
C TYR A 240 -8.96 2.72 16.47
N ASN A 241 -7.98 2.08 17.12
CA ASN A 241 -8.23 1.08 18.15
C ASN A 241 -6.98 0.90 19.02
N THR A 242 -7.12 0.98 20.35
CA THR A 242 -5.99 0.78 21.28
C THR A 242 -5.44 -0.65 21.27
N GLY A 243 -6.21 -1.63 20.77
CA GLY A 243 -5.75 -2.99 20.52
C GLY A 243 -4.76 -3.14 19.36
N ALA A 244 -4.57 -2.10 18.53
CA ALA A 244 -3.64 -2.09 17.42
C ALA A 244 -2.17 -1.94 17.86
N THR A 245 -1.71 -2.78 18.79
CA THR A 245 -0.35 -2.75 19.33
C THR A 245 0.65 -3.39 18.37
N ILE A 246 1.94 -3.05 18.52
CA ILE A 246 3.03 -3.66 17.75
C ILE A 246 3.09 -5.18 18.00
N SER A 247 2.79 -5.63 19.22
CA SER A 247 2.73 -7.06 19.56
C SER A 247 1.57 -7.78 18.87
N ALA A 248 0.40 -7.15 18.78
CA ALA A 248 -0.75 -7.68 18.05
C ALA A 248 -0.44 -7.79 16.55
N LEU A 249 0.18 -6.76 15.97
CA LEU A 249 0.67 -6.80 14.58
C LEU A 249 1.65 -7.94 14.35
N THR A 250 2.66 -8.05 15.21
CA THR A 250 3.68 -9.12 15.12
C THR A 250 3.03 -10.50 15.15
N SER A 251 2.13 -10.73 16.12
CA SER A 251 1.45 -12.02 16.27
C SER A 251 0.55 -12.35 15.07
N SER A 252 -0.23 -11.37 14.59
CA SER A 252 -1.12 -11.52 13.45
C SER A 252 -0.33 -11.85 12.18
N LEU A 253 0.63 -11.01 11.82
CA LEU A 253 1.38 -11.14 10.57
C LEU A 253 2.29 -12.38 10.57
N THR A 254 2.85 -12.78 11.71
CA THR A 254 3.63 -14.03 11.82
C THR A 254 2.78 -15.25 11.51
N GLN A 255 1.54 -15.31 12.02
CA GLN A 255 0.63 -16.42 11.74
C GLN A 255 0.19 -16.45 10.27
N ILE A 256 -0.11 -15.28 9.69
CA ILE A 256 -0.46 -15.16 8.27
C ILE A 256 0.70 -15.54 7.37
N ALA A 257 1.91 -15.05 7.66
CA ALA A 257 3.14 -15.42 6.96
C ALA A 257 3.37 -16.93 7.03
N ASN A 258 3.18 -17.54 8.21
CA ASN A 258 3.34 -18.98 8.38
C ASN A 258 2.28 -19.80 7.62
N THR A 259 1.05 -19.31 7.54
CA THR A 259 -0.07 -20.04 6.91
C THR A 259 0.02 -19.99 5.39
N TYR A 260 0.20 -18.80 4.83
CA TYR A 260 0.07 -18.58 3.38
C TYR A 260 1.40 -18.48 2.63
N LYS A 261 2.51 -18.28 3.35
CA LYS A 261 3.87 -18.15 2.78
C LYS A 261 3.96 -17.07 1.69
N LYS A 262 3.24 -15.95 1.87
CA LYS A 262 3.21 -14.81 0.94
C LYS A 262 3.99 -13.62 1.51
N PRO A 263 4.65 -12.81 0.66
CA PRO A 263 5.22 -11.55 1.08
C PRO A 263 4.14 -10.60 1.60
N ILE A 264 4.45 -9.88 2.68
CA ILE A 264 3.53 -9.02 3.43
C ILE A 264 4.02 -7.57 3.39
N TYR A 265 3.09 -6.68 3.07
CA TYR A 265 3.28 -5.23 3.12
C TYR A 265 2.39 -4.61 4.19
N ILE A 266 2.90 -3.57 4.85
CA ILE A 266 2.04 -2.56 5.45
C ILE A 266 1.77 -1.51 4.37
N ALA A 267 0.58 -1.58 3.76
CA ALA A 267 0.20 -0.74 2.63
C ALA A 267 -0.20 0.67 3.07
N GLU A 268 -0.57 0.84 4.34
CA GLU A 268 -0.88 2.14 4.93
C GLU A 268 -0.53 2.18 6.42
N THR A 269 0.07 3.29 6.86
CA THR A 269 0.31 3.60 8.27
C THR A 269 0.57 5.09 8.46
N ASP A 270 0.37 5.57 9.69
CA ASP A 270 0.63 6.94 10.11
C ASP A 270 1.00 7.00 11.59
N TRP A 271 1.68 8.08 11.98
CA TRP A 271 1.82 8.47 13.38
C TRP A 271 1.63 9.99 13.53
N PRO A 272 0.91 10.46 14.54
CA PRO A 272 0.58 11.89 14.63
C PRO A 272 1.77 12.74 15.10
N THR A 273 1.85 13.97 14.58
CA THR A 273 2.63 15.05 15.20
C THR A 273 1.81 15.90 16.16
N GLN A 274 0.49 15.78 16.10
CA GLN A 274 -0.43 16.40 17.04
C GLN A 274 -1.66 15.51 17.19
N CYS A 275 -1.94 15.08 18.41
CA CYS A 275 -3.09 14.25 18.74
C CYS A 275 -3.51 14.48 20.19
N THR A 276 -4.61 15.22 20.41
CA THR A 276 -5.11 15.50 21.78
C THR A 276 -6.40 14.76 22.13
N LYS A 277 -7.08 14.20 21.12
CA LYS A 277 -8.46 13.66 21.27
C LYS A 277 -8.53 12.14 21.35
N VAL A 278 -7.43 11.44 21.09
CA VAL A 278 -7.40 9.99 20.90
C VAL A 278 -6.32 9.36 21.76
N THR A 279 -6.65 8.24 22.39
CA THR A 279 -5.67 7.35 23.02
C THR A 279 -5.01 6.49 21.94
N LEU A 280 -3.69 6.63 21.79
CA LEU A 280 -2.90 5.86 20.82
C LEU A 280 -2.61 4.45 21.33
N SER A 281 -2.45 3.50 20.41
CA SER A 281 -2.12 2.09 20.71
C SER A 281 -0.66 1.84 21.09
N ALA A 282 0.18 2.88 21.05
CA ALA A 282 1.59 2.85 21.44
C ALA A 282 1.99 4.14 22.15
N SER A 283 3.14 4.15 22.81
CA SER A 283 3.61 5.24 23.67
C SER A 283 4.84 5.96 23.11
N TYR A 284 4.90 6.19 21.79
CA TYR A 284 5.92 7.06 21.20
C TYR A 284 5.54 8.55 21.43
N PRO A 285 6.50 9.49 21.38
CA PRO A 285 6.18 10.91 21.44
C PRO A 285 5.28 11.34 20.28
N VAL A 286 4.30 12.22 20.52
CA VAL A 286 3.45 12.78 19.46
C VAL A 286 4.18 13.95 18.80
N ASN A 287 5.13 13.62 17.92
CA ASN A 287 5.96 14.56 17.16
C ASN A 287 6.72 13.80 16.03
N ALA A 288 7.59 14.52 15.31
CA ALA A 288 8.40 13.95 14.23
C ALA A 288 9.39 12.85 14.69
N LEU A 289 9.84 12.85 15.94
CA LEU A 289 10.66 11.75 16.47
C LEU A 289 9.82 10.48 16.64
N GLY A 290 8.62 10.58 17.22
CA GLY A 290 7.74 9.42 17.36
C GLY A 290 7.26 8.86 16.03
N GLN A 291 7.09 9.69 14.99
CA GLN A 291 6.83 9.20 13.63
C GLN A 291 7.91 8.23 13.15
N ARG A 292 9.18 8.58 13.35
CA ARG A 292 10.30 7.68 13.00
C ARG A 292 10.32 6.44 13.86
N GLN A 293 10.07 6.56 15.17
CA GLN A 293 10.03 5.42 16.08
C GLN A 293 8.92 4.43 15.76
N TRP A 294 7.73 4.93 15.40
CA TRP A 294 6.60 4.12 14.95
C TRP A 294 6.95 3.35 13.67
N VAL A 295 7.43 4.05 12.63
CA VAL A 295 7.80 3.44 11.35
C VAL A 295 8.92 2.41 11.52
N ALA A 296 9.93 2.71 12.33
CA ALA A 296 11.01 1.77 12.66
C ALA A 296 10.47 0.52 13.37
N ALA A 297 9.52 0.66 14.29
CA ALA A 297 8.90 -0.46 14.97
C ALA A 297 8.10 -1.35 13.99
N VAL A 298 7.34 -0.75 13.08
CA VAL A 298 6.61 -1.50 12.03
C VAL A 298 7.59 -2.21 11.09
N MET A 299 8.67 -1.56 10.67
CA MET A 299 9.74 -2.19 9.88
C MET A 299 10.40 -3.34 10.64
N SER A 300 10.60 -3.22 11.96
CA SER A 300 11.11 -4.31 12.79
C SER A 300 10.18 -5.52 12.79
N VAL A 301 8.86 -5.31 12.80
CA VAL A 301 7.89 -6.41 12.65
C VAL A 301 8.06 -7.10 11.31
N LEU A 302 8.10 -6.33 10.21
CA LEU A 302 8.26 -6.87 8.86
C LEU A 302 9.56 -7.67 8.70
N ASN A 303 10.69 -7.11 9.14
CA ASN A 303 11.99 -7.78 9.11
C ASN A 303 12.03 -9.06 9.96
N GLY A 304 11.24 -9.12 11.04
CA GLY A 304 11.13 -10.29 11.92
C GLY A 304 10.18 -11.37 11.41
N LEU A 305 9.48 -11.17 10.29
CA LEU A 305 8.54 -12.17 9.76
C LEU A 305 9.28 -13.44 9.28
N PRO A 306 8.69 -14.62 9.49
CA PRO A 306 9.33 -15.89 9.16
C PRO A 306 9.65 -15.99 7.66
N ASN A 307 10.80 -16.59 7.34
CA ASN A 307 11.30 -16.76 5.97
C ASN A 307 11.53 -15.44 5.20
N GLY A 308 11.75 -14.32 5.90
CA GLY A 308 11.98 -13.02 5.26
C GLY A 308 10.77 -12.53 4.46
N LEU A 309 9.56 -12.87 4.91
CA LEU A 309 8.33 -12.53 4.19
C LEU A 309 7.86 -11.09 4.41
N GLY A 310 8.54 -10.28 5.21
CA GLY A 310 8.34 -8.83 5.22
C GLY A 310 8.81 -8.22 3.91
N ALA A 311 7.95 -7.49 3.22
CA ALA A 311 8.18 -7.05 1.85
C ALA A 311 8.23 -5.53 1.69
N GLY A 312 7.48 -4.78 2.50
CA GLY A 312 7.56 -3.32 2.47
C GLY A 312 6.54 -2.58 3.33
N ILE A 313 6.70 -1.26 3.35
CA ILE A 313 5.92 -0.33 4.16
C ILE A 313 5.63 0.95 3.37
N PHE A 314 4.42 1.48 3.54
CA PHE A 314 3.98 2.73 2.92
C PHE A 314 3.37 3.65 3.97
N TYR A 315 3.94 4.85 4.13
CA TYR A 315 3.36 5.89 4.99
C TYR A 315 2.31 6.67 4.20
N TRP A 316 1.12 6.85 4.75
CA TRP A 316 -0.02 7.36 4.01
C TRP A 316 -0.03 8.90 3.98
N GLU A 317 -0.14 9.47 2.78
CA GLU A 317 -0.39 10.90 2.55
C GLU A 317 0.39 11.89 3.43
N PRO A 318 1.75 11.79 3.49
CA PRO A 318 2.56 12.62 4.37
C PRO A 318 2.44 14.13 4.08
N ALA A 319 1.91 14.50 2.92
CA ALA A 319 1.92 15.85 2.37
C ALA A 319 0.52 16.35 1.93
N TYR A 320 -0.57 15.74 2.37
CA TYR A 320 -1.92 16.22 2.06
C TYR A 320 -2.29 17.45 2.92
N LEU A 321 -1.71 18.60 2.57
CA LEU A 321 -1.67 19.80 3.41
C LEU A 321 -3.04 20.31 3.87
N THR A 322 -4.10 20.13 3.07
CA THR A 322 -5.45 20.57 3.39
C THR A 322 -6.22 19.62 4.32
N VAL A 323 -5.67 18.43 4.58
CA VAL A 323 -6.31 17.37 5.40
C VAL A 323 -5.29 16.83 6.40
N ALA A 324 -4.75 17.69 7.27
CA ALA A 324 -3.63 17.32 8.14
C ALA A 324 -3.89 16.09 9.04
N GLY A 325 -5.13 15.95 9.54
CA GLY A 325 -5.55 14.81 10.35
C GLY A 325 -5.74 13.50 9.57
N LEU A 326 -5.67 13.54 8.23
CA LEU A 326 -5.71 12.35 7.37
C LEU A 326 -6.93 11.44 7.63
N GLY A 327 -8.08 12.04 7.94
CA GLY A 327 -9.31 11.31 8.26
C GLY A 327 -9.32 10.65 9.66
N SER A 328 -8.24 10.75 10.42
CA SER A 328 -8.20 10.40 11.84
C SER A 328 -8.79 11.50 12.72
N SER A 329 -8.99 11.19 14.00
CA SER A 329 -9.37 12.19 15.01
C SER A 329 -8.18 12.94 15.62
N CYS A 330 -6.94 12.63 15.20
CA CYS A 330 -5.76 13.43 15.54
C CYS A 330 -5.71 14.70 14.66
N GLU A 331 -5.09 15.76 15.18
CA GLU A 331 -5.03 17.04 14.47
C GLU A 331 -4.06 17.03 13.29
N SER A 332 -2.95 16.28 13.38
CA SER A 332 -2.00 16.16 12.28
C SER A 332 -1.21 14.85 12.33
N ALA A 333 -1.09 14.19 11.18
CA ALA A 333 -0.15 13.10 10.92
C ALA A 333 0.81 13.39 9.75
N LEU A 334 0.85 14.63 9.26
CA LEU A 334 1.72 15.02 8.16
C LEU A 334 3.21 14.98 8.52
N LEU A 335 4.05 14.86 7.49
CA LEU A 335 5.51 15.03 7.59
C LEU A 335 5.97 16.43 7.17
N PHE A 336 5.03 17.33 6.89
CA PHE A 336 5.27 18.70 6.48
C PHE A 336 4.44 19.67 7.32
N SER A 337 5.04 20.78 7.71
CA SER A 337 4.35 21.94 8.26
C SER A 337 3.99 22.91 7.15
N ALA A 338 2.71 23.20 6.98
CA ALA A 338 2.22 24.14 5.97
C ALA A 338 2.12 25.56 6.53
N ASN A 339 2.71 26.53 5.84
CA ASN A 339 2.53 27.96 6.05
C ASN A 339 1.63 28.53 4.94
N TRP A 340 0.43 28.94 5.35
CA TRP A 340 -0.63 29.45 4.48
C TRP A 340 -0.68 30.99 4.39
N ALA A 341 0.22 31.71 5.09
CA ALA A 341 0.16 33.18 5.19
C ALA A 341 0.27 33.91 3.84
N ASN A 342 0.83 33.25 2.82
CA ASN A 342 1.09 33.82 1.49
C ASN A 342 0.25 33.17 0.37
N TRP A 343 -0.89 32.54 0.71
CA TRP A 343 -1.77 31.92 -0.29
C TRP A 343 -2.12 32.93 -1.41
N PRO A 344 -2.05 32.57 -2.71
CA PRO A 344 -2.02 31.20 -3.26
C PRO A 344 -0.66 30.51 -3.29
N THR A 345 0.41 31.07 -2.72
CA THR A 345 1.69 30.35 -2.53
C THR A 345 1.77 29.77 -1.13
N THR A 346 1.74 28.43 -1.02
CA THR A 346 1.81 27.72 0.26
C THR A 346 3.19 27.12 0.44
N TYR A 347 3.87 27.42 1.54
CA TYR A 347 5.19 26.84 1.84
C TYR A 347 5.03 25.64 2.76
N ALA A 348 5.41 24.45 2.29
CA ALA A 348 5.35 23.21 3.04
C ALA A 348 6.75 22.77 3.46
N THR A 349 7.09 22.96 4.73
CA THR A 349 8.42 22.66 5.27
C THR A 349 8.47 21.27 5.86
N ALA A 350 9.41 20.46 5.37
CA ALA A 350 9.63 19.10 5.83
C ALA A 350 10.01 19.08 7.32
N LEU A 351 9.39 18.15 8.05
CA LEU A 351 9.79 17.78 9.40
C LEU A 351 10.95 16.78 9.35
N SER A 352 11.63 16.57 10.48
CA SER A 352 12.72 15.57 10.55
C SER A 352 12.27 14.12 10.29
N SER A 353 10.98 13.85 10.32
CA SER A 353 10.39 12.54 10.06
C SER A 353 10.40 12.12 8.60
N VAL A 354 10.69 13.01 7.65
CA VAL A 354 10.90 12.60 6.24
C VAL A 354 12.05 11.61 6.08
N TYR A 355 12.98 11.53 7.05
CA TYR A 355 14.07 10.56 7.11
C TYR A 355 13.72 9.28 7.88
N MET A 356 12.45 8.85 7.86
CA MET A 356 11.99 7.66 8.59
C MET A 356 12.54 6.34 8.05
N PHE A 357 13.08 6.34 6.84
CA PHE A 357 13.58 5.15 6.15
C PHE A 357 15.11 5.11 6.03
N ALA A 358 15.78 6.18 6.45
CA ALA A 358 17.23 6.38 6.37
C ALA A 358 18.00 5.62 7.45
#